data_AF-A0AA88UFN3-F1
#
_entry.id   AF-A0AA88UFN3-F1
#
_cell.length_a   1.000
_cell.length_b   1.000
_cell.length_c   1.000
_cell.angle_alpha   90.00
_cell.angle_beta   90.00
_cell.angle_gamma   90.00
#
_symmetry.space_group_name_H-M   'P 1'
#
loop_
_entity.id
_entity.type
_entity.pdbx_description
1 polymer ?
#
loop_
_entity_poly.entity_id
_entity_poly.type
_entity_poly.pdbx_seq_one_letter_code
_entity_poly.pdbx_strand_id
1 'polypeptide(L)'
;MLFGSCPCLEDVDVSYCCEFGDREAAALSCATGLRDLRMDKCLNVTDVGLAKIVVGCEKLERLSVKCCLEITDLGIELLLKKCRRGRGRMGAATGRPTGR
;
A
#
# COMPACT_ATOMS: atom_id res chain seq x y z
N MET A 1 23.02 -6.85 -4.05
CA MET A 1 22.69 -7.91 -5.02
C MET A 1 21.27 -7.68 -5.50
N LEU A 2 21.06 -7.65 -6.82
CA LEU A 2 19.81 -7.86 -7.57
C LEU A 2 18.52 -7.22 -7.03
N PHE A 3 18.35 -5.91 -7.16
CA PHE A 3 17.00 -5.33 -7.23
C PHE A 3 16.86 -4.60 -8.56
N GLY A 4 17.04 -5.34 -9.66
CA GLY A 4 16.60 -4.88 -10.95
C GLY A 4 15.11 -4.67 -10.86
N SER A 5 14.62 -3.49 -11.26
CA SER A 5 13.19 -3.23 -11.41
C SER A 5 12.50 -4.49 -11.90
N CYS A 6 11.50 -4.95 -11.14
CA CYS A 6 10.70 -6.12 -11.48
C CYS A 6 9.42 -5.63 -12.18
N PRO A 7 9.44 -5.29 -13.50
CA PRO A 7 8.28 -4.73 -14.18
C PRO A 7 7.14 -5.74 -14.33
N CYS A 8 7.42 -7.04 -14.12
CA CYS A 8 6.46 -8.13 -14.28
C CYS A 8 5.89 -8.66 -12.96
N LEU A 9 6.34 -8.12 -11.82
CA LEU A 9 5.87 -8.59 -10.52
C LEU A 9 4.53 -7.91 -10.24
N GLU A 10 3.42 -8.63 -10.42
CA GLU A 10 2.07 -8.10 -10.22
C GLU A 10 1.50 -8.42 -8.83
N ASP A 11 1.75 -9.62 -8.30
CA ASP A 11 1.24 -10.07 -7.01
C ASP A 11 2.39 -10.49 -6.08
N VAL A 12 2.41 -9.95 -4.86
CA VAL A 12 3.37 -10.30 -3.81
C VAL A 12 2.65 -10.58 -2.51
N ASP A 13 2.99 -11.69 -1.88
CA ASP A 13 2.54 -12.04 -0.53
C ASP A 13 3.75 -12.28 0.36
N VAL A 14 3.93 -11.41 1.36
CA VAL A 14 4.96 -11.48 2.40
C VAL A 14 4.33 -11.60 3.79
N SER A 15 3.08 -12.09 3.85
CA SER A 15 2.38 -12.27 5.11
C SER A 15 3.15 -13.22 6.04
N TYR A 16 3.10 -12.98 7.35
CA TYR A 16 3.82 -13.73 8.40
C TYR A 16 5.35 -13.58 8.36
N CYS A 17 5.90 -12.68 7.54
CA CYS A 17 7.33 -12.39 7.57
C CYS A 17 7.65 -11.38 8.68
N CYS A 18 8.07 -11.89 9.85
CA CYS A 18 8.47 -11.05 10.99
C CYS A 18 9.73 -10.20 10.70
N GLU A 19 10.59 -10.65 9.79
CA GLU A 19 11.78 -9.90 9.36
C GLU A 19 11.47 -8.84 8.30
N PHE A 20 10.23 -8.80 7.79
CA PHE A 20 9.83 -7.82 6.80
C PHE A 20 9.62 -6.46 7.46
N GLY A 21 10.54 -5.53 7.21
CA GLY A 21 10.48 -4.16 7.69
C GLY A 21 10.66 -3.12 6.59
N ASP A 22 11.01 -1.91 7.00
CA ASP A 22 11.06 -0.76 6.10
C ASP A 22 12.15 -0.85 5.02
N ARG A 23 13.15 -1.70 5.21
CA ARG A 23 14.22 -1.94 4.23
C ARG A 23 13.73 -2.82 3.09
N GLU A 24 13.00 -3.87 3.43
CA GLU A 24 12.39 -4.82 2.49
C GLU A 24 11.26 -4.14 1.74
N ALA A 25 10.45 -3.34 2.44
CA ALA A 25 9.46 -2.44 1.84
C ALA A 25 10.08 -1.44 0.85
N ALA A 26 11.24 -0.87 1.19
CA ALA A 26 11.98 0.00 0.27
C ALA A 26 12.46 -0.74 -0.98
N ALA A 27 12.90 -1.99 -0.83
CA ALA A 27 13.25 -2.83 -1.97
C ALA A 27 12.02 -3.03 -2.87
N LEU A 28 10.88 -3.47 -2.31
CA LEU A 28 9.63 -3.65 -3.04
C LEU A 28 9.12 -2.38 -3.72
N SER A 29 9.45 -1.19 -3.22
CA SER A 29 9.10 0.06 -3.91
C SER A 29 9.63 0.15 -5.34
N CYS A 30 10.68 -0.58 -5.70
CA CYS A 30 11.17 -0.62 -7.08
C CYS A 30 10.31 -1.50 -8.02
N ALA A 31 9.30 -2.21 -7.51
CA ALA A 31 8.37 -3.01 -8.29
C ALA A 31 7.23 -2.15 -8.85
N THR A 32 7.49 -1.47 -9.97
CA THR A 32 6.50 -0.58 -10.63
C THR A 32 5.31 -1.33 -11.24
N GLY A 33 5.44 -2.65 -11.45
CA GLY A 33 4.37 -3.52 -11.96
C GLY A 33 3.40 -4.05 -10.90
N LEU A 34 3.68 -3.80 -9.61
CA LEU A 34 2.95 -4.44 -8.52
C LEU A 34 1.52 -3.92 -8.42
N ARG A 35 0.55 -4.83 -8.50
CA ARG A 35 -0.89 -4.59 -8.39
C ARG A 35 -1.43 -5.05 -7.05
N ASP A 36 -0.89 -6.15 -6.54
CA ASP A 36 -1.35 -6.84 -5.33
C ASP A 36 -0.22 -7.01 -4.35
N LEU A 37 -0.41 -6.50 -3.14
CA LEU A 37 0.51 -6.72 -2.04
C LEU A 37 -0.25 -7.19 -0.80
N ARG A 38 0.15 -8.33 -0.25
CA ARG A 38 -0.27 -8.77 1.08
C ARG A 38 0.91 -8.83 2.02
N MET A 39 0.76 -8.24 3.18
CA MET A 39 1.77 -8.13 4.22
C MET A 39 1.06 -8.23 5.57
N ASP A 40 0.28 -9.30 5.73
CA ASP A 40 -0.48 -9.54 6.96
C ASP A 40 0.46 -10.04 8.07
N LYS A 41 0.28 -9.55 9.30
CA LYS A 41 1.11 -9.87 10.49
C LYS A 41 2.60 -9.54 10.32
N CYS A 42 2.94 -8.58 9.48
CA CYS A 42 4.28 -8.02 9.45
C CYS A 42 4.42 -7.01 10.60
N LEU A 43 5.21 -7.36 11.62
CA LEU A 43 5.35 -6.55 12.84
C LEU A 43 6.43 -5.46 12.74
N ASN A 44 7.37 -5.60 11.80
CA ASN A 44 8.51 -4.70 11.66
C ASN A 44 8.30 -3.59 10.61
N VAL A 45 7.17 -3.61 9.90
CA VAL A 45 6.86 -2.63 8.86
C VAL A 45 6.11 -1.45 9.47
N THR A 46 6.61 -0.25 9.23
CA THR A 46 6.02 0.98 9.77
C THR A 46 5.31 1.77 8.68
N ASP A 47 4.67 2.88 9.08
CA ASP A 47 4.12 3.87 8.15
C ASP A 47 5.15 4.35 7.10
N VAL A 48 6.44 4.37 7.45
CA VAL A 48 7.52 4.78 6.55
C VAL A 48 7.77 3.73 5.46
N GLY A 49 7.81 2.44 5.83
CA GLY A 49 7.92 1.35 4.85
C GLY A 49 6.73 1.34 3.90
N LEU A 50 5.52 1.50 4.46
CA LEU A 50 4.28 1.61 3.69
C LEU A 50 4.34 2.79 2.71
N ALA A 51 4.78 3.97 3.16
CA ALA A 51 4.92 5.15 2.32
C ALA A 51 5.83 4.89 1.12
N LYS A 52 6.97 4.22 1.32
CA LYS A 52 7.90 3.89 0.23
C LYS A 52 7.26 2.98 -0.81
N ILE A 53 6.58 1.92 -0.38
CA ILE A 53 5.85 1.01 -1.28
C ILE A 53 4.82 1.80 -2.09
N VAL A 54 4.05 2.67 -1.42
CA VAL A 54 3.02 3.48 -2.06
C VAL A 54 3.61 4.45 -3.08
N VAL A 55 4.78 5.02 -2.80
CA VAL A 55 5.47 5.96 -3.70
C VAL A 55 6.08 5.25 -4.90
N GLY A 56 6.68 4.07 -4.71
CA GLY A 56 7.37 3.36 -5.79
C GLY A 56 6.47 2.44 -6.65
N CYS A 57 5.47 1.79 -6.05
CA CYS A 57 4.58 0.88 -6.76
C CYS A 57 3.37 1.62 -7.34
N GLU A 58 3.53 2.40 -8.41
CA GLU A 58 2.48 3.27 -8.95
C GLU A 58 1.19 2.55 -9.36
N LYS A 59 1.29 1.27 -9.77
CA LYS A 59 0.17 0.44 -10.24
C LYS A 59 -0.54 -0.37 -9.14
N LEU A 60 -0.23 -0.14 -7.86
CA LEU A 60 -0.81 -0.90 -6.76
C LEU A 60 -2.33 -0.67 -6.68
N GLU A 61 -3.10 -1.75 -6.85
CA GLU A 61 -4.57 -1.78 -6.84
C GLU A 61 -5.12 -2.35 -5.52
N ARG A 62 -4.44 -3.36 -4.96
CA ARG A 62 -4.88 -4.10 -3.78
C ARG A 62 -3.74 -4.19 -2.77
N LEU A 63 -4.03 -3.85 -1.52
CA LEU A 63 -3.09 -3.91 -0.41
C LEU A 63 -3.77 -4.49 0.83
N SER A 64 -3.13 -5.48 1.46
CA SER A 64 -3.53 -6.02 2.76
C SER A 64 -2.42 -5.87 3.78
N VAL A 65 -2.76 -5.25 4.91
CA VAL A 65 -1.88 -4.93 6.04
C VAL A 65 -2.52 -5.38 7.36
N LYS A 66 -3.16 -6.55 7.38
CA LYS A 66 -3.93 -6.99 8.56
C LYS A 66 -2.99 -7.33 9.71
N CYS A 67 -3.36 -6.94 10.92
CA CYS A 67 -2.56 -7.21 12.13
C CYS A 67 -1.12 -6.69 12.06
N CYS A 68 -0.86 -5.63 11.27
CA CYS A 68 0.38 -4.86 11.39
C CYS A 68 0.22 -3.86 12.54
N LEU A 69 1.00 -4.03 13.62
CA LEU A 69 0.87 -3.21 14.83
C LEU A 69 1.54 -1.83 14.70
N GLU A 70 2.56 -1.72 13.85
CA GLU A 70 3.35 -0.51 13.62
C GLU A 70 2.79 0.38 12.49
N ILE A 71 1.73 -0.07 11.80
CA ILE A 71 1.01 0.74 10.80
C ILE A 71 -0.13 1.47 11.50
N THR A 72 -0.13 2.80 11.40
CA THR A 72 -1.13 3.67 12.00
C THR A 72 -2.04 4.28 10.95
N ASP A 73 -3.03 5.07 11.39
CA ASP A 73 -3.92 5.82 10.51
C ASP A 73 -3.15 6.76 9.56
N LEU A 74 -1.93 7.18 9.93
CA LEU A 74 -1.07 7.98 9.06
C LEU A 74 -0.66 7.20 7.80
N GLY A 75 -0.28 5.94 7.95
CA GLY A 75 0.03 5.06 6.83
C GLY A 75 -1.18 4.85 5.92
N ILE A 76 -2.38 4.74 6.50
CA ILE A 76 -3.64 4.64 5.75
C ILE A 76 -3.96 5.94 5.00
N GLU A 77 -3.73 7.11 5.61
CA GLU A 77 -3.95 8.40 4.94
C GLU A 77 -3.05 8.54 3.69
N LEU A 78 -1.81 8.07 3.77
CA LEU A 78 -0.88 8.04 2.63
C LEU A 78 -1.40 7.16 1.49
N LEU A 79 -1.94 5.99 1.83
CA LEU A 79 -2.61 5.12 0.85
C LEU A 79 -3.81 5.82 0.18
N LEU A 80 -4.66 6.45 0.98
CA LEU A 80 -5.83 7.19 0.49
C LEU A 80 -5.44 8.34 -0.43
N LYS A 81 -4.38 9.09 -0.09
CA LYS A 81 -3.84 10.16 -0.96
C LYS A 81 -3.41 9.64 -2.33
N LYS A 82 -2.80 8.45 -2.37
CA LYS A 82 -2.36 7.82 -3.62
C LYS A 82 -3.54 7.26 -4.43
N CYS A 83 -4.47 6.55 -3.80
CA CYS A 83 -5.68 6.06 -4.46
C CYS A 83 -6.57 7.19 -4.99
N ARG A 84 -6.55 8.38 -4.37
CA ARG A 84 -7.25 9.58 -4.84
C ARG A 84 -6.68 10.12 -6.17
N ARG A 85 -5.42 9.79 -6.52
CA ARG A 85 -4.83 10.11 -7.82
C ARG A 85 -5.37 9.22 -8.95
N GLY A 86 -5.75 7.97 -8.64
CA GLY A 86 -6.37 7.02 -9.58
C GLY A 86 -7.90 7.11 -9.68
N ARG A 87 -8.57 7.61 -8.63
CA ARG A 87 -10.00 7.96 -8.64
C ARG A 87 -10.19 9.44 -8.95
N GLY A 88 -9.78 9.84 -10.15
CA GLY A 88 -10.36 11.02 -10.78
C GLY A 88 -11.87 10.79 -10.92
N ARG A 89 -12.66 11.56 -10.16
CA ARG A 89 -14.14 11.66 -10.23
C ARG A 89 -14.90 10.45 -9.71
N MET A 90 -15.13 10.43 -8.40
CA MET A 90 -16.51 10.20 -7.95
C MET A 90 -16.93 11.43 -7.16
N GLY A 91 -17.53 12.39 -7.88
CA GLY A 91 -18.48 13.28 -7.24
C GLY A 91 -19.59 12.38 -6.70
N ALA A 92 -19.64 12.23 -5.38
CA ALA A 92 -20.84 11.78 -4.71
C ALA A 92 -21.27 12.97 -3.87
N ALA A 93 -22.29 13.65 -4.38
CA ALA A 93 -23.00 14.72 -3.72
C ALA A 93 -23.29 14.32 -2.27
N THR A 94 -22.90 15.18 -1.33
CA THR A 94 -23.56 15.27 -0.03
C THR A 94 -24.94 15.90 -0.24
N GLY A 95 -25.79 15.22 -1.02
CA GLY A 95 -27.23 15.43 -1.00
C GLY A 95 -27.75 14.87 0.30
N ARG A 96 -28.19 15.76 1.19
CA ARG A 96 -28.95 15.46 2.41
C ARG A 96 -29.93 14.29 2.17
N PRO A 97 -30.00 13.30 3.07
CA PRO A 97 -31.17 12.45 3.12
C PRO A 97 -32.37 13.28 3.59
N THR A 98 -33.45 13.09 2.86
CA THR A 98 -34.82 13.62 2.99
C THR A 98 -35.47 13.36 4.35
N GLY A 99 -36.43 14.18 4.75
CA GLY A 99 -37.39 13.82 5.80
C GLY A 99 -38.45 14.89 6.00
N ARG A 100 -39.69 14.51 5.70
CA ARG A 100 -40.94 15.28 5.68
C ARG A 100 -41.41 15.75 7.05
#